data_AF-A0A3N3E368-F1
#
_entry.id   AF-A0A3N3E368-F1
#
_cell.length_a   1.000
_cell.length_b   1.000
_cell.length_c   1.000
_cell.angle_alpha   90.00
_cell.angle_beta   90.00
_cell.angle_gamma   90.00
#
_symmetry.space_group_name_H-M   'P 1'
#
loop_
_entity.id
_entity.type
_entity.pdbx_description
1 polymer ?
#
loop_
_entity_poly.entity_id
_entity_poly.type
_entity_poly.pdbx_seq_one_letter_code
_entity_poly.pdbx_strand_id
1 'polypeptide(L)'
;MKRLISLTLTLLSCGVSAADLPKLLDDKSDSPHRLFLSSESNQHSFDSWTIDSGYTYSLFDKVDVYVGTRLDQNNESGFLSGVKYQVSPRLSVKSSLHSYSDDKAPQGQESGISAEVSSRVHLTEHLDLHATLDYQEWQQGFEVGIGFRF
;
A
#
# COMPACT_ATOMS: atom_id res chain seq x y z
N MET A 1 41.51 14.36 36.62
CA MET A 1 41.65 13.46 35.44
C MET A 1 40.30 12.90 34.96
N LYS A 2 39.48 12.27 35.82
CA LYS A 2 38.16 11.71 35.41
C LYS A 2 37.17 12.71 34.79
N ARG A 3 37.13 13.97 35.27
CA ARG A 3 36.24 15.02 34.74
C ARG A 3 36.65 15.54 33.35
N LEU A 4 37.95 15.57 33.07
CA LEU A 4 38.49 15.95 31.76
C LEU A 4 38.17 14.89 30.70
N ILE A 5 38.28 13.61 31.07
CA ILE A 5 37.95 12.47 30.18
C ILE A 5 36.46 12.47 29.82
N SER A 6 35.58 12.76 30.78
CA SER A 6 34.13 12.85 30.54
C SER A 6 33.78 14.00 29.57
N LEU A 7 34.44 15.15 29.72
CA LEU A 7 34.21 16.31 28.86
C LEU A 7 34.69 16.08 27.42
N THR A 8 35.83 15.42 27.24
CA THR A 8 36.33 15.05 25.91
C THR A 8 35.45 14.02 25.22
N LEU A 9 34.83 13.10 26.00
CA LEU A 9 33.95 12.08 25.44
C LEU A 9 32.61 12.66 24.98
N THR A 10 32.08 13.66 25.68
CA THR A 10 30.83 14.36 25.29
C THR A 10 31.02 15.30 24.10
N LEU A 11 32.21 15.90 23.94
CA LEU A 11 32.52 16.72 22.76
C LEU A 11 32.64 15.88 21.48
N LEU A 12 33.10 14.63 21.57
CA LEU A 12 33.22 13.73 20.41
C LEU A 12 31.86 13.21 19.89
N SER A 13 30.84 13.13 20.75
CA SER A 13 29.52 12.58 20.36
C SER A 13 28.63 13.55 19.57
N CYS A 14 28.95 14.85 19.53
CA CYS A 14 28.16 15.85 18.79
C CYS A 14 28.36 15.82 17.27
N GLY A 15 29.23 14.97 16.74
CA GLY A 15 29.52 14.85 15.31
C GLY A 15 28.68 13.82 14.55
N VAL A 16 27.75 13.11 15.21
CA VAL A 16 26.90 12.12 14.54
C VAL A 16 25.81 12.86 13.76
N SER A 17 26.11 13.18 12.50
CA SER A 17 25.07 13.52 11.53
C SER A 17 24.41 12.22 11.08
N ALA A 18 23.07 12.21 11.02
CA ALA A 18 22.37 11.13 10.34
C ALA A 18 22.86 11.09 8.89
N ALA A 19 23.32 9.93 8.42
CA ALA A 19 23.62 9.77 7.01
C ALA A 19 22.31 10.02 6.26
N ASP A 20 22.29 11.02 5.39
CA ASP A 20 21.20 11.19 4.44
C ASP A 20 21.06 9.86 3.70
N LEU A 21 19.88 9.23 3.78
CA LEU A 21 19.62 8.04 3.00
C LEU A 21 19.96 8.39 1.55
N PRO A 22 20.71 7.52 0.84
CA PRO A 22 20.91 7.73 -0.59
C PRO A 22 19.54 7.93 -1.20
N LYS A 23 19.32 9.09 -1.83
CA LYS A 23 18.08 9.34 -2.56
C LYS A 23 17.94 8.15 -3.50
N LEU A 24 16.94 7.30 -3.25
CA LEU A 24 16.57 6.24 -4.16
C LEU A 24 16.51 6.89 -5.53
N LEU A 25 17.30 6.37 -6.47
CA LEU A 25 17.47 6.90 -7.81
C LEU A 25 16.09 7.23 -8.39
N ASP A 26 15.68 8.49 -8.26
CA ASP A 26 14.55 9.08 -8.97
C ASP A 26 15.05 9.50 -10.37
N ASP A 27 15.95 8.68 -10.92
CA ASP A 27 16.60 8.89 -12.20
C ASP A 27 15.68 8.34 -13.28
N LYS A 28 14.69 9.16 -13.63
CA LYS A 28 14.49 9.66 -14.99
C LYS A 28 14.90 8.71 -16.12
N SER A 29 14.35 7.51 -16.05
CA SER A 29 14.20 6.50 -17.10
C SER A 29 13.19 5.51 -16.53
N ASP A 30 12.01 6.04 -16.14
CA ASP A 30 10.98 5.23 -15.51
C ASP A 30 10.51 4.22 -16.56
N SER A 31 11.05 3.00 -16.46
CA SER A 31 10.52 1.88 -17.23
C SER A 31 9.03 1.88 -16.95
N PRO A 32 8.17 1.85 -17.98
CA PRO A 32 6.73 1.81 -17.74
C PRO A 32 6.37 0.58 -16.92
N HIS A 33 7.19 -0.46 -16.93
CA HIS A 33 7.10 -1.62 -16.05
C HIS A 33 7.75 -1.37 -14.69
N ARG A 34 7.00 -1.58 -13.62
CA ARG A 34 7.47 -1.55 -12.22
C ARG A 34 6.98 -2.79 -11.48
N LEU A 35 7.81 -3.33 -10.60
CA LEU A 35 7.38 -4.34 -9.63
C LEU A 35 6.79 -3.63 -8.41
N PHE A 36 5.72 -4.17 -7.85
CA PHE A 36 5.15 -3.66 -6.60
C PHE A 36 4.97 -4.76 -5.58
N LEU A 37 5.16 -4.39 -4.33
CA LEU A 37 4.87 -5.18 -3.14
C LEU A 37 4.26 -4.23 -2.13
N SER A 38 3.04 -4.53 -1.70
CA SER A 38 2.28 -3.74 -0.74
C SER A 38 1.75 -4.65 0.35
N SER A 39 1.71 -4.15 1.58
CA SER A 39 1.07 -4.82 2.70
C SER A 39 0.09 -3.82 3.31
N GLU A 40 -1.15 -4.21 3.43
CA GLU A 40 -2.23 -3.40 3.99
C GLU A 40 -2.85 -4.16 5.17
N SER A 41 -2.97 -3.50 6.31
CA SER A 41 -3.72 -4.03 7.46
C SER A 41 -5.16 -3.58 7.32
N ASN A 42 -6.09 -4.50 7.19
CA ASN A 42 -7.50 -4.19 7.05
C ASN A 42 -8.10 -3.92 8.44
N GLN A 43 -8.94 -2.87 8.59
CA GLN A 43 -9.54 -2.52 9.88
C GLN A 43 -10.76 -3.36 10.24
N HIS A 44 -11.26 -4.21 9.32
CA HIS A 44 -12.49 -4.97 9.54
C HIS A 44 -12.37 -6.10 10.57
N SER A 45 -11.16 -6.61 10.82
CA SER A 45 -10.91 -7.59 11.88
C SER A 45 -9.57 -7.35 12.58
N PHE A 46 -9.58 -7.51 13.91
CA PHE A 46 -8.39 -7.40 14.75
C PHE A 46 -7.48 -8.59 14.42
N ASP A 47 -6.49 -8.37 13.53
CA ASP A 47 -5.44 -9.28 13.00
C ASP A 47 -5.47 -9.54 11.47
N SER A 48 -6.36 -8.91 10.68
CA SER A 48 -6.31 -9.06 9.22
C SER A 48 -5.17 -8.28 8.56
N TRP A 49 -4.47 -8.97 7.67
CA TRP A 49 -3.44 -8.39 6.81
C TRP A 49 -3.58 -8.96 5.40
N THR A 50 -3.30 -8.12 4.42
CA THR A 50 -3.34 -8.50 3.01
C THR A 50 -2.04 -8.04 2.34
N ILE A 51 -1.39 -8.95 1.62
CA ILE A 51 -0.17 -8.68 0.86
C ILE A 51 -0.48 -8.73 -0.63
N ASP A 52 -0.27 -7.60 -1.30
CA ASP A 52 -0.40 -7.48 -2.75
C ASP A 52 0.98 -7.47 -3.40
N SER A 53 1.20 -8.33 -4.38
CA SER A 53 2.47 -8.40 -5.12
C SER A 53 2.23 -8.51 -6.62
N GLY A 54 3.07 -7.89 -7.44
CA GLY A 54 2.92 -8.04 -8.89
C GLY A 54 3.67 -7.04 -9.75
N TYR A 55 3.16 -6.87 -10.96
CA TYR A 55 3.69 -5.99 -11.98
C TYR A 55 2.71 -4.84 -12.25
N THR A 56 3.23 -3.63 -12.36
CA THR A 56 2.53 -2.43 -12.78
C THR A 56 3.10 -1.94 -14.10
N TYR A 57 2.24 -1.44 -14.98
CA TYR A 57 2.56 -0.85 -16.26
C TYR A 57 1.94 0.55 -16.37
N SER A 58 2.75 1.59 -16.48
CA SER A 58 2.32 2.95 -16.72
C SER A 58 1.90 3.12 -18.19
N LEU A 59 0.61 3.26 -18.47
CA LEU A 59 0.08 3.52 -19.81
C LEU A 59 0.24 4.98 -20.22
N PHE A 60 0.01 5.88 -19.26
CA PHE A 60 0.09 7.33 -19.42
C PHE A 60 0.67 7.93 -18.13
N ASP A 61 1.08 9.19 -18.15
CA ASP A 61 1.64 9.91 -16.99
C ASP A 61 0.77 9.84 -15.71
N LYS A 62 -0.51 9.51 -15.85
CA LYS A 62 -1.50 9.46 -14.75
C LYS A 62 -2.24 8.13 -14.64
N VAL A 63 -1.99 7.16 -15.53
CA VAL A 63 -2.75 5.90 -15.59
C VAL A 63 -1.78 4.73 -15.54
N ASP A 64 -1.87 3.98 -14.45
CA ASP A 64 -1.10 2.76 -14.23
C ASP A 64 -2.06 1.56 -14.27
N VAL A 65 -1.74 0.52 -15.02
CA VAL A 65 -2.44 -0.78 -14.98
C VAL A 65 -1.57 -1.76 -14.22
N TYR A 66 -2.14 -2.57 -13.35
CA TYR A 66 -1.37 -3.54 -12.58
C TYR A 66 -2.05 -4.90 -12.56
N VAL A 67 -1.22 -5.93 -12.47
CA VAL A 67 -1.62 -7.34 -12.36
C VAL A 67 -0.70 -8.03 -11.37
N GLY A 68 -1.23 -8.96 -10.61
CA GLY A 68 -0.51 -9.55 -9.51
C GLY A 68 -1.30 -10.62 -8.78
N THR A 69 -0.85 -10.89 -7.58
CA THR A 69 -1.49 -11.80 -6.64
C THR A 69 -1.73 -11.07 -5.32
N ARG A 70 -2.84 -11.41 -4.69
CA ARG A 70 -3.22 -10.98 -3.35
C ARG A 70 -3.16 -12.19 -2.44
N LEU A 71 -2.50 -12.05 -1.29
CA LEU A 71 -2.43 -13.07 -0.26
C LEU A 71 -3.04 -12.50 1.02
N ASP A 72 -4.01 -13.21 1.58
CA ASP A 72 -4.63 -12.86 2.85
C ASP A 72 -4.21 -13.83 3.97
N GLN A 73 -4.52 -13.45 5.22
CA GLN A 73 -4.26 -14.23 6.44
C GLN A 73 -4.83 -15.65 6.39
N ASN A 74 -5.92 -15.90 5.65
CA ASN A 74 -6.50 -17.23 5.49
C ASN A 74 -5.71 -18.15 4.53
N ASN A 75 -4.53 -17.74 4.06
CA ASN A 75 -3.76 -18.38 2.97
C ASN A 75 -4.53 -18.46 1.65
N GLU A 76 -5.54 -17.62 1.48
CA GLU A 76 -6.26 -17.46 0.22
C GLU A 76 -5.35 -16.67 -0.73
N SER A 77 -4.86 -17.36 -1.77
CA SER A 77 -4.10 -16.72 -2.85
C SER A 77 -5.06 -16.36 -3.99
N GLY A 78 -5.31 -15.06 -4.16
CA GLY A 78 -6.15 -14.51 -5.22
C GLY A 78 -5.32 -13.93 -6.37
N PHE A 79 -5.86 -13.95 -7.58
CA PHE A 79 -5.37 -13.11 -8.66
C PHE A 79 -5.86 -11.67 -8.44
N LEU A 80 -5.01 -10.68 -8.65
CA LEU A 80 -5.31 -9.25 -8.54
C LEU A 80 -5.03 -8.57 -9.87
N SER A 81 -5.94 -7.74 -10.32
CA SER A 81 -5.73 -6.85 -11.46
C SER A 81 -6.39 -5.51 -11.20
N GLY A 82 -5.92 -4.44 -11.83
CA GLY A 82 -6.54 -3.15 -11.61
C GLY A 82 -5.93 -2.02 -12.40
N VAL A 83 -6.55 -0.87 -12.25
CA VAL A 83 -6.12 0.40 -12.83
C VAL A 83 -6.06 1.43 -11.72
N LYS A 84 -4.95 2.13 -11.65
CA LYS A 84 -4.73 3.25 -10.73
C LYS A 84 -4.64 4.53 -11.55
N TYR A 85 -5.52 5.46 -11.25
CA TYR A 85 -5.60 6.77 -11.87
C TYR A 85 -5.18 7.87 -10.89
N GLN A 86 -4.13 8.59 -11.23
CA GLN A 86 -3.61 9.70 -10.45
C GLN A 86 -4.19 11.02 -10.96
N VAL A 87 -5.32 11.43 -10.38
CA VAL A 87 -6.01 12.68 -10.73
C VAL A 87 -5.11 13.89 -10.44
N SER A 88 -4.42 13.86 -9.31
CA SER A 88 -3.53 14.93 -8.85
C SER A 88 -2.44 14.37 -7.94
N PRO A 89 -1.35 15.10 -7.65
CA PRO A 89 -0.32 14.66 -6.70
C PRO A 89 -0.86 14.29 -5.31
N ARG A 90 -2.05 14.79 -4.96
CA ARG A 90 -2.71 14.57 -3.67
C ARG A 90 -3.95 13.67 -3.75
N LEU A 91 -4.37 13.27 -4.94
CA LEU A 91 -5.60 12.49 -5.14
C LEU A 91 -5.35 11.36 -6.13
N SER A 92 -5.54 10.14 -5.66
CA SER A 92 -5.47 8.94 -6.47
C SER A 92 -6.72 8.09 -6.30
N VAL A 93 -7.18 7.50 -7.40
CA VAL A 93 -8.28 6.55 -7.42
C VAL A 93 -7.73 5.24 -7.96
N LYS A 94 -7.99 4.14 -7.28
CA LYS A 94 -7.57 2.78 -7.66
C LYS A 94 -8.82 1.95 -7.80
N SER A 95 -8.98 1.31 -8.94
CA SER A 95 -10.01 0.30 -9.17
C SER A 95 -9.31 -1.03 -9.36
N SER A 96 -9.70 -2.03 -8.59
CA SER A 96 -9.10 -3.34 -8.59
C SER A 96 -10.17 -4.42 -8.69
N LEU A 97 -9.83 -5.49 -9.39
CA LEU A 97 -10.59 -6.72 -9.49
C LEU A 97 -9.69 -7.81 -8.92
N HIS A 98 -10.17 -8.51 -7.91
CA HIS A 98 -9.45 -9.64 -7.35
C HIS A 98 -10.33 -10.87 -7.26
N SER A 99 -9.70 -12.04 -7.31
CA SER A 99 -10.38 -13.31 -7.06
C SER A 99 -10.34 -13.57 -5.57
N TYR A 100 -11.45 -14.02 -5.01
CA TYR A 100 -11.54 -14.51 -3.62
C TYR A 100 -11.98 -15.97 -3.60
N SER A 101 -11.66 -16.66 -2.51
CA SER A 101 -12.09 -18.03 -2.27
C SER A 101 -12.46 -18.18 -0.80
N ASP A 102 -13.72 -17.99 -0.45
CA ASP A 102 -14.19 -18.06 0.92
C ASP A 102 -14.94 -19.38 1.18
N ASP A 103 -14.32 -20.26 1.97
CA ASP A 103 -14.89 -21.54 2.39
C ASP A 103 -16.15 -21.39 3.27
N LYS A 104 -16.44 -20.18 3.78
CA LYS A 104 -17.63 -19.88 4.58
C LYS A 104 -18.77 -19.27 3.77
N ALA A 105 -18.59 -19.03 2.46
CA ALA A 105 -19.62 -18.47 1.61
C ALA A 105 -20.79 -19.48 1.39
N PRO A 106 -21.98 -18.99 0.99
CA PRO A 106 -23.11 -19.86 0.64
C PRO A 106 -22.74 -20.86 -0.48
N GLN A 107 -23.34 -22.06 -0.44
CA GLN A 107 -23.10 -23.09 -1.47
C GLN A 107 -23.31 -22.52 -2.88
N GLY A 108 -22.27 -22.63 -3.72
CA GLY A 108 -22.24 -22.08 -5.08
C GLY A 108 -21.56 -20.72 -5.22
N GLN A 109 -21.07 -20.13 -4.12
CA GLN A 109 -20.43 -18.82 -4.10
C GLN A 109 -19.07 -18.79 -3.37
N GLU A 110 -18.52 -19.98 -3.14
CA GLU A 110 -17.24 -20.26 -2.45
C GLU A 110 -16.03 -19.62 -3.16
N SER A 111 -16.12 -19.40 -4.47
CA SER A 111 -15.10 -18.67 -5.22
C SER A 111 -15.75 -17.69 -6.18
N GLY A 112 -15.11 -16.54 -6.37
CA GLY A 112 -15.66 -15.48 -7.20
C GLY A 112 -14.67 -14.37 -7.50
N ILE A 113 -15.18 -13.33 -8.14
CA ILE A 113 -14.46 -12.10 -8.45
C ILE A 113 -15.10 -10.97 -7.66
N SER A 114 -14.29 -10.25 -6.91
CA SER A 114 -14.65 -9.02 -6.19
C SER A 114 -14.10 -7.81 -6.93
N ALA A 115 -14.82 -6.70 -6.80
CA ALA A 115 -14.45 -5.41 -7.37
C ALA A 115 -14.28 -4.39 -6.23
N GLU A 116 -13.08 -3.85 -6.12
CA GLU A 116 -12.71 -2.86 -5.11
C GLU A 116 -12.45 -1.51 -5.80
N VAL A 117 -13.06 -0.45 -5.30
CA VAL A 117 -12.78 0.92 -5.69
C VAL A 117 -12.30 1.68 -4.47
N SER A 118 -11.02 2.01 -4.45
CA SER A 118 -10.43 2.81 -3.39
C SER A 118 -10.05 4.20 -3.89
N SER A 119 -10.24 5.19 -3.04
CA SER A 119 -9.78 6.56 -3.25
C SER A 119 -8.86 6.95 -2.09
N ARG A 120 -7.75 7.62 -2.42
CA ARG A 120 -6.78 8.08 -1.43
C ARG A 120 -6.50 9.56 -1.65
N VAL A 121 -6.62 10.33 -0.57
CA VAL A 121 -6.45 11.78 -0.53
C VAL A 121 -5.36 12.14 0.47
N HIS A 122 -4.29 12.75 -0.02
CA HIS A 122 -3.22 13.28 0.82
C HIS A 122 -3.61 14.67 1.33
N LEU A 123 -4.09 14.72 2.58
CA LEU A 123 -4.44 15.95 3.29
C LEU A 123 -3.19 16.74 3.67
N THR A 124 -2.17 16.06 4.20
CA THR A 124 -0.87 16.63 4.57
C THR A 124 0.22 15.62 4.20
N GLU A 125 1.50 16.01 4.23
CA GLU A 125 2.61 15.06 4.00
C GLU A 125 2.57 13.83 4.94
N HIS A 126 2.01 14.01 6.14
CA HIS A 126 1.92 12.97 7.18
C HIS A 126 0.51 12.40 7.37
N LEU A 127 -0.49 12.88 6.59
CA LEU A 127 -1.90 12.53 6.79
C LEU A 127 -2.55 12.19 5.46
N ASP A 128 -2.99 10.94 5.33
CA ASP A 128 -3.76 10.46 4.19
C ASP A 128 -5.13 9.95 4.63
N LEU A 129 -6.14 10.28 3.87
CA LEU A 129 -7.48 9.73 4.01
C LEU A 129 -7.66 8.70 2.91
N HIS A 130 -8.06 7.49 3.28
CA HIS A 130 -8.43 6.46 2.32
C HIS A 130 -9.90 6.11 2.50
N ALA A 131 -10.58 5.88 1.38
CA ALA A 131 -11.93 5.37 1.36
C ALA A 131 -12.00 4.25 0.33
N THR A 132 -12.36 3.05 0.77
CA THR A 132 -12.39 1.83 -0.03
C THR A 132 -13.82 1.30 -0.06
N LEU A 133 -14.33 1.06 -1.25
CA LEU A 133 -15.61 0.43 -1.49
C LEU A 133 -15.35 -0.93 -2.11
N ASP A 134 -15.67 -2.00 -1.38
CA ASP A 134 -15.52 -3.38 -1.83
C ASP A 134 -16.89 -3.95 -2.19
N TYR A 135 -16.97 -4.51 -3.40
CA TYR A 135 -18.15 -5.18 -3.91
C TYR A 135 -17.82 -6.64 -4.22
N GLN A 136 -18.38 -7.53 -3.42
CA GLN A 136 -18.37 -8.96 -3.59
C GLN A 136 -19.81 -9.43 -3.84
N GLU A 137 -19.99 -10.52 -4.60
CA GLU A 137 -21.32 -10.94 -5.08
C GLU A 137 -22.33 -11.21 -3.93
N TRP A 138 -21.84 -11.55 -2.74
CA TRP A 138 -22.64 -11.80 -1.53
C TRP A 138 -22.33 -10.85 -0.35
N GLN A 139 -21.36 -9.95 -0.50
CA GLN A 139 -20.93 -9.01 0.54
C GLN A 139 -20.60 -7.64 -0.03
N GLN A 140 -21.05 -6.58 0.64
CA GLN A 140 -20.70 -5.21 0.27
C GLN A 140 -20.04 -4.54 1.48
N GLY A 141 -18.84 -4.02 1.27
CA GLY A 141 -18.05 -3.33 2.28
C GLY A 141 -17.84 -1.87 1.90
N PHE A 142 -18.00 -0.97 2.86
CA PHE A 142 -17.54 0.41 2.72
C PHE A 142 -16.64 0.75 3.90
N GLU A 143 -15.43 1.15 3.61
CA GLU A 143 -14.39 1.48 4.57
C GLU A 143 -13.93 2.92 4.35
N VAL A 144 -13.81 3.66 5.43
CA VAL A 144 -13.19 4.99 5.45
C VAL A 144 -12.24 5.02 6.61
N GLY A 145 -10.98 5.31 6.32
CA GLY A 145 -9.94 5.38 7.32
C GLY A 145 -8.98 6.54 7.08
N ILE A 146 -8.21 6.81 8.11
CA ILE A 146 -7.20 7.88 8.14
C ILE A 146 -5.87 7.21 8.45
N GLY A 147 -4.92 7.34 7.54
CA GLY A 147 -3.54 6.91 7.69
C GLY A 147 -2.65 8.05 8.19
N PHE A 148 -1.70 7.68 9.04
CA PHE A 148 -0.60 8.55 9.43
C PHE A 148 0.69 7.99 8.86
N ARG A 149 1.46 8.83 8.17
CA ARG A 149 2.79 8.51 7.67
C ARG A 149 3.80 9.23 8.55
N PHE A 150 4.68 8.48 9.19
CA PHE A 150 5.76 8.96 10.05
C PHE A 150 7.13 8.67 9.44
#